data_AF-A0A821GYI6-F1
#
_entry.id   AF-A0A821GYI6-F1
#
_cell.length_a   1.000
_cell.length_b   1.000
_cell.length_c   1.000
_cell.angle_alpha   90.00
_cell.angle_beta   90.00
_cell.angle_gamma   90.00
#
_symmetry.space_group_name_H-M   'P 1'
#
loop_
_entity.id
_entity.type
_entity.pdbx_description
1 polymer ?
#
loop_
_entity_poly.entity_id
_entity_poly.type
_entity_poly.pdbx_seq_one_letter_code
_entity_poly.pdbx_strand_id
1 'polypeptide(L)'
;WLRSSLIRAVRYCTTIEDFNQERIYLEMTCLANGYSVEFVRKHIEHFFTFFNAILLQQWSLDQHSYEKFRHRLFNFMSEQR
;
A
#
# COMPACT_ATOMS: atom_id res chain seq x y z
N TRP A 1 -7.25 9.64 -4.85
CA TRP A 1 -6.24 9.10 -5.80
C TRP A 1 -5.28 8.14 -5.12
N LEU A 2 -4.38 8.59 -4.22
CA LEU A 2 -3.35 7.76 -3.57
C LEU A 2 -3.86 6.42 -3.00
N ARG A 3 -4.94 6.44 -2.20
CA ARG A 3 -5.55 5.20 -1.68
C ARG A 3 -5.95 4.21 -2.78
N SER A 4 -6.61 4.69 -3.83
CA SER A 4 -7.03 3.87 -4.97
C SER A 4 -5.83 3.35 -5.76
N SER A 5 -4.77 4.15 -5.90
CA SER A 5 -3.51 3.73 -6.52
C SER A 5 -2.83 2.63 -5.70
N LEU A 6 -2.78 2.76 -4.37
CA LEU A 6 -2.23 1.73 -3.48
C LEU A 6 -3.04 0.43 -3.56
N ILE A 7 -4.37 0.50 -3.55
CA ILE A 7 -5.23 -0.68 -3.76
C ILE A 7 -4.87 -1.36 -5.09
N ARG A 8 -4.72 -0.60 -6.17
CA ARG A 8 -4.30 -1.15 -7.47
C ARG A 8 -2.91 -1.78 -7.41
N ALA A 9 -1.95 -1.14 -6.75
CA ALA A 9 -0.61 -1.69 -6.57
C ALA A 9 -0.67 -3.06 -5.88
N VAL A 10 -1.43 -3.20 -4.79
CA VAL A 10 -1.60 -4.51 -4.11
C VAL A 10 -2.23 -5.57 -5.02
N ARG A 11 -3.13 -5.16 -5.92
CA ARG A 11 -3.76 -6.10 -6.86
C ARG A 11 -2.77 -6.62 -7.91
N TYR A 12 -1.98 -5.73 -8.51
CA TYR A 12 -1.14 -6.06 -9.66
C TYR A 12 0.27 -6.51 -9.28
N CYS A 13 0.86 -5.96 -8.22
CA CYS A 13 2.16 -6.38 -7.73
C CYS A 13 2.02 -7.76 -7.07
N THR A 14 2.69 -8.77 -7.62
CA THR A 14 2.65 -10.12 -7.05
C THR A 14 3.70 -10.33 -5.97
N THR A 15 4.80 -9.58 -6.05
CA THR A 15 5.88 -9.62 -5.07
C THR A 15 5.87 -8.40 -4.16
N ILE A 16 6.39 -8.55 -2.94
CA ILE A 16 6.57 -7.42 -2.02
C ILE A 16 7.54 -6.37 -2.59
N GLU A 17 8.53 -6.80 -3.36
CA GLU A 17 9.49 -5.89 -3.99
C GLU A 17 8.81 -5.00 -5.04
N ASP A 18 8.04 -5.59 -5.95
CA ASP A 18 7.29 -4.83 -6.96
C ASP A 18 6.34 -3.83 -6.30
N PHE A 19 5.71 -4.25 -5.20
CA PHE A 19 4.81 -3.39 -4.45
C PHE A 19 5.55 -2.24 -3.77
N ASN A 20 6.72 -2.49 -3.19
CA ASN A 20 7.54 -1.44 -2.58
C ASN A 20 8.01 -0.42 -3.61
N GLN A 21 8.46 -0.87 -4.78
CA GLN A 21 8.84 0.02 -5.88
C GLN A 21 7.67 0.90 -6.32
N GLU A 22 6.49 0.30 -6.55
CA GLU A 22 5.28 1.05 -6.91
C GLU A 22 4.85 2.01 -5.79
N ARG A 23 4.95 1.59 -4.52
CA ARG A 23 4.65 2.46 -3.38
C ARG A 23 5.56 3.69 -3.37
N ILE A 24 6.87 3.50 -3.51
CA ILE A 24 7.85 4.59 -3.56
C ILE A 24 7.54 5.51 -4.75
N TYR A 25 7.23 4.96 -5.91
CA TYR A 25 6.84 5.75 -7.08
C TYR A 25 5.61 6.62 -6.82
N LEU A 26 4.58 6.07 -6.17
CA LEU A 26 3.37 6.81 -5.79
C LEU A 26 3.65 7.91 -4.74
N GLU A 27 4.48 7.61 -3.74
CA GLU A 27 4.92 8.58 -2.74
C GLU A 27 5.67 9.75 -3.40
N MET A 28 6.64 9.44 -4.28
CA MET A 28 7.39 10.44 -5.04
C MET A 28 6.49 11.26 -5.96
N THR A 29 5.49 10.64 -6.59
CA THR A 29 4.51 11.34 -7.41
C THR A 29 3.72 12.34 -6.57
N CYS A 30 3.30 11.99 -5.36
CA CYS A 30 2.64 12.94 -4.46
C CYS A 30 3.57 14.11 -4.10
N LEU A 31 4.82 13.83 -3.73
CA LEU A 31 5.78 14.88 -3.39
C LEU A 31 6.03 15.84 -4.58
N ALA A 32 6.18 15.30 -5.79
CA ALA A 32 6.37 16.08 -7.01
C ALA A 32 5.16 16.98 -7.34
N ASN A 33 3.95 16.60 -6.91
CA ASN A 33 2.74 17.40 -7.07
C ASN A 33 2.51 18.42 -5.93
N GLY A 34 3.50 18.61 -5.05
CA GLY A 34 3.44 19.62 -3.98
C GLY A 34 2.72 19.17 -2.70
N TYR A 35 2.38 17.88 -2.58
CA TYR A 35 1.90 17.35 -1.30
C TYR A 35 3.05 17.30 -0.28
N SER A 36 2.76 17.63 0.98
CA SER A 36 3.78 17.56 2.03
C SER A 36 4.14 16.12 2.38
N VAL A 37 5.37 15.91 2.86
CA VAL A 37 5.82 14.61 3.38
C VAL A 37 4.87 14.10 4.47
N GLU A 38 4.42 14.98 5.35
CA GLU A 38 3.50 14.64 6.43
C GLU A 38 2.13 14.17 5.91
N PHE A 39 1.63 14.80 4.85
CA PHE A 39 0.40 14.37 4.18
C PHE A 39 0.56 12.96 3.61
N VAL A 40 1.66 12.70 2.89
CA VAL A 40 1.94 11.39 2.27
C VAL A 40 2.07 10.32 3.34
N ARG A 41 2.92 10.55 4.35
CA ARG A 41 3.15 9.65 5.49
C ARG A 41 1.85 9.26 6.17
N LYS A 42 1.01 10.23 6.53
CA LYS A 42 -0.29 9.99 7.19
C LYS A 42 -1.22 9.13 6.33
N HIS A 43 -1.22 9.31 5.01
CA HIS A 43 -2.08 8.52 4.12
C HIS A 43 -1.56 7.09 3.92
N ILE A 44 -0.25 6.90 3.83
CA ILE A 44 0.37 5.57 3.80
C ILE A 44 0.10 4.84 5.12
N GLU A 45 0.28 5.53 6.25
CA GLU A 45 0.02 4.98 7.57
C GLU A 45 -1.43 4.54 7.72
N HIS A 46 -2.36 5.43 7.38
CA HIS A 46 -3.78 5.14 7.42
C HIS A 46 -4.17 3.96 6.52
N PHE A 47 -3.57 3.85 5.32
CA PHE A 47 -3.82 2.72 4.42
C PHE A 47 -3.45 1.38 5.06
N PHE A 48 -2.24 1.25 5.59
CA PHE A 48 -1.81 0.01 6.23
C PHE A 48 -2.58 -0.28 7.53
N THR A 49 -2.88 0.74 8.34
CA THR A 49 -3.70 0.58 9.54
C THR A 49 -5.10 0.07 9.20
N PHE A 50 -5.75 0.62 8.16
CA PHE A 50 -7.09 0.21 7.72
C PHE A 50 -7.17 -1.28 7.37
N PHE A 51 -6.11 -1.83 6.75
CA PHE A 51 -6.05 -3.24 6.37
C PHE A 51 -5.37 -4.15 7.41
N ASN A 52 -5.14 -3.64 8.63
CA ASN A 52 -4.42 -4.33 9.70
C ASN A 52 -3.07 -4.91 9.21
N ALA A 53 -2.35 -4.07 8.49
CA ALA A 53 -1.10 -4.38 7.79
C ALA A 53 0.03 -3.45 8.25
N ILE A 54 -0.05 -2.92 9.48
CA ILE A 54 0.95 -2.02 10.08
C ILE A 54 2.34 -2.65 10.06
N LEU A 55 2.42 -3.98 10.22
CA LEU A 55 3.68 -4.71 10.12
C LEU A 55 4.38 -4.42 8.78
N LEU A 56 3.65 -4.33 7.65
CA LEU A 56 4.19 -4.03 6.30
C LEU A 56 4.91 -2.68 6.17
N GLN A 57 4.76 -1.78 7.14
CA GLN A 57 5.54 -0.54 7.18
C GLN A 57 6.98 -0.77 7.64
N GLN A 58 7.25 -1.87 8.34
CA GLN A 58 8.59 -2.24 8.77
C GLN A 58 9.37 -2.78 7.57
N TRP A 59 10.53 -2.20 7.29
CA TRP A 59 11.48 -2.77 6.34
C TRP A 59 11.84 -4.20 6.78
N SER A 60 11.87 -5.14 5.83
CA SER A 60 12.18 -6.59 5.97
C SER A 60 11.02 -7.60 5.99
N LEU A 61 9.81 -7.26 5.54
CA LEU A 61 8.76 -8.27 5.46
C LEU A 61 8.90 -9.25 4.30
N ASP A 62 8.69 -10.52 4.64
CA ASP A 62 8.73 -11.61 3.71
C ASP A 62 7.51 -11.62 2.77
N GLN A 63 7.71 -12.24 1.62
CA GLN A 63 6.67 -12.43 0.60
C GLN A 63 5.38 -13.04 1.18
N HIS A 64 5.51 -13.92 2.18
CA HIS A 64 4.38 -14.60 2.83
C HIS A 64 3.44 -13.63 3.54
N SER A 65 3.99 -12.64 4.25
CA SER A 65 3.19 -11.62 4.95
C SER A 65 2.49 -10.69 3.96
N TYR A 66 3.16 -10.38 2.85
CA TYR A 66 2.56 -9.61 1.75
C TYR A 66 1.37 -10.35 1.12
N GLU A 67 1.48 -11.65 0.87
CA GLU A 67 0.38 -12.47 0.35
C GLU A 67 -0.83 -12.48 1.26
N LYS A 68 -0.63 -12.63 2.58
CA LYS A 68 -1.72 -12.53 3.57
C LYS A 68 -2.44 -11.19 3.47
N PHE A 69 -1.69 -10.11 3.33
CA PHE A 69 -2.27 -8.78 3.14
C PHE A 69 -3.04 -8.65 1.82
N ARG A 70 -2.49 -9.15 0.70
CA ARG A 70 -3.19 -9.19 -0.58
C ARG A 70 -4.52 -9.92 -0.47
N HIS A 71 -4.53 -11.09 0.17
CA HIS A 71 -5.76 -11.86 0.38
C HIS A 71 -6.81 -11.09 1.19
N ARG A 72 -6.41 -10.46 2.30
CA ARG A 72 -7.33 -9.61 3.10
C ARG A 72 -7.90 -8.47 2.27
N LEU A 73 -7.07 -7.80 1.48
CA LEU A 73 -7.50 -6.70 0.63
C LEU A 73 -8.45 -7.18 -0.47
N PHE A 74 -8.20 -8.34 -1.08
CA PHE A 74 -9.10 -8.93 -2.06
C PHE A 74 -10.47 -9.28 -1.46
N ASN A 75 -10.50 -9.89 -0.27
CA ASN A 75 -11.74 -10.22 0.42
C ASN A 75 -12.56 -8.97 0.73
N PHE A 76 -11.91 -7.92 1.26
CA PHE A 76 -12.56 -6.63 1.50
C PHE A 76 -13.16 -6.04 0.22
N MET A 77 -12.45 -6.09 -0.90
CA MET A 77 -12.99 -5.59 -2.18
C MET A 77 -14.14 -6.44 -2.72
N SER A 78 -14.16 -7.75 -2.48
CA SER A 78 -15.28 -8.61 -2.91
C SER A 78 -16.54 -8.39 -2.08
N GLU A 79 -16.41 -7.99 -0.81
CA GLU A 79 -17.54 -7.68 0.08
C GLU A 79 -18.18 -6.31 -0.20
N GLN A 80 -17.46 -5.41 -0.89
CA GLN A 80 -17.99 -4.09 -1.28
C GLN A 80 -18.68 -4.09 -2.66
N ARG A 81 -18.88 -5.26 -3.27
CA ARG A 81 -19.56 -5.45 -4.56
C ARG A 81 -21.01 -5.88 -4.37
#